data_AF-A0A815YXL7-F1
#
_entry.id   AF-A0A815YXL7-F1
#
_cell.length_a   1.000
_cell.length_b   1.000
_cell.length_c   1.000
_cell.angle_alpha   90.00
_cell.angle_beta   90.00
_cell.angle_gamma   90.00
#
_symmetry.space_group_name_H-M   'P 1'
#
loop_
_entity.id
_entity.type
_entity.pdbx_description
1 polymer ?
#
loop_
_entity_poly.entity_id
_entity_poly.type
_entity_poly.pdbx_seq_one_letter_code
_entity_poly.pdbx_strand_id
1 'polypeptide(L)'
;MDETAKEFGIEILRLPVRHSVLSPIELAWSDLKNYIRDNNTNFRLADIHNLALEYLAAVDESLATSYFKHIKRYEDTFKDADKYVHDVIEPKLDDADDDEASSDDDDQASDDDANNDVQLDDSDN
;
A
#
# COMPACT_ATOMS: atom_id res chain seq x y z
N MET A 1 5.32 -10.81 12.99
CA MET A 1 4.01 -10.14 12.96
C MET A 1 2.91 -11.13 12.70
N ASP A 2 2.97 -11.90 11.60
CA ASP A 2 1.95 -12.90 11.27
C ASP A 2 1.83 -14.01 12.33
N GLU A 3 2.95 -14.50 12.85
CA GLU A 3 2.97 -15.50 13.94
C GLU A 3 2.26 -14.98 15.20
N THR A 4 2.60 -13.76 15.63
CA THR A 4 1.95 -13.10 16.77
C THR A 4 0.47 -12.85 16.51
N ALA A 5 0.08 -12.34 15.33
CA ALA A 5 -1.33 -12.12 15.01
C ALA A 5 -2.14 -13.42 15.02
N LYS A 6 -1.54 -14.51 14.54
CA LYS A 6 -2.15 -15.85 14.54
C LYS A 6 -2.37 -16.37 15.96
N GLU A 7 -1.46 -16.11 16.90
CA GLU A 7 -1.65 -16.47 18.31
C GLU A 7 -2.89 -15.81 18.93
N PHE A 8 -3.26 -14.60 18.47
CA PHE A 8 -4.47 -13.89 18.91
C PHE A 8 -5.70 -14.12 18.01
N GLY A 9 -5.61 -14.99 16.99
CA GLY A 9 -6.69 -15.23 16.04
C GLY A 9 -7.03 -14.03 15.14
N ILE A 10 -6.07 -13.13 14.93
CA ILE A 10 -6.23 -11.93 14.09
C ILE A 10 -5.82 -12.27 12.66
N GLU A 11 -6.73 -12.01 11.71
CA GLU A 11 -6.43 -12.05 10.28
C GLU A 11 -5.80 -10.71 9.85
N ILE A 12 -4.65 -10.78 9.18
CA ILE A 12 -3.96 -9.59 8.67
C ILE A 12 -4.43 -9.31 7.25
N LEU A 13 -5.11 -8.18 7.06
CA LEU A 13 -5.40 -7.63 5.74
C LEU A 13 -4.20 -6.82 5.23
N ARG A 14 -3.62 -7.23 4.11
CA ARG A 14 -2.51 -6.51 3.45
C ARG A 14 -3.05 -5.60 2.37
N LEU A 15 -2.65 -4.33 2.40
CA LEU A 15 -3.03 -3.34 1.39
C LEU A 15 -1.95 -3.24 0.31
N PRO A 16 -2.32 -2.96 -0.95
CA PRO A 16 -1.36 -2.66 -2.01
C PRO A 16 -0.50 -1.46 -1.67
N VAL A 17 0.78 -1.52 -2.03
CA VAL A 17 1.74 -0.42 -1.82
C VAL A 17 1.24 0.84 -2.53
N ARG A 18 1.33 2.01 -1.87
CA ARG A 18 0.87 3.33 -2.36
C ARG A 18 -0.64 3.48 -2.62
N HIS A 19 -1.49 2.58 -2.11
CA HIS A 19 -2.95 2.68 -2.25
C HIS A 19 -3.62 3.03 -0.92
N SER A 20 -3.24 4.17 -0.31
CA SER A 20 -3.81 4.63 0.97
C SER A 20 -5.32 4.86 0.91
N VAL A 21 -5.90 5.05 -0.27
CA VAL A 21 -7.35 5.13 -0.50
C VAL A 21 -8.11 3.86 -0.07
N LEU A 22 -7.43 2.72 -0.01
CA LEU A 22 -7.99 1.45 0.46
C LEU A 22 -7.85 1.24 1.98
N SER A 23 -7.35 2.25 2.70
CA SER A 23 -7.10 2.18 4.14
C SER A 23 -8.14 2.97 4.94
N PRO A 24 -8.98 2.32 5.77
CA PRO A 24 -10.07 3.00 6.48
C PRO A 24 -9.56 3.99 7.53
N ILE A 25 -8.39 3.70 8.11
CA ILE A 25 -7.80 4.58 9.10
C ILE A 25 -7.35 5.92 8.48
N GLU A 26 -6.99 5.95 7.20
CA GLU A 26 -6.61 7.20 6.51
C GLU A 26 -7.81 8.15 6.33
N LEU A 27 -9.00 7.60 6.09
CA LEU A 27 -10.25 8.36 6.05
C LEU A 27 -10.57 8.93 7.44
N ALA A 28 -10.51 8.09 8.48
CA ALA A 28 -10.72 8.53 9.85
C ALA A 28 -9.71 9.62 10.27
N TRP A 29 -8.45 9.48 9.86
CA TRP A 29 -7.41 10.49 10.08
C TRP A 29 -7.71 11.80 9.35
N SER A 30 -8.18 11.72 8.10
CA SER A 30 -8.58 12.91 7.34
C SER A 30 -9.67 13.69 8.07
N ASP A 31 -10.72 12.99 8.53
CA ASP A 31 -11.84 13.64 9.20
C ASP A 31 -11.47 14.20 10.56
N LEU A 32 -10.68 13.47 11.36
CA LEU A 32 -10.10 13.98 12.60
C LEU A 32 -9.29 15.26 12.37
N LYS A 33 -8.42 15.27 11.35
CA LYS A 33 -7.60 16.45 11.01
C LYS A 33 -8.47 17.62 10.57
N ASN A 34 -9.50 17.38 9.78
CA ASN A 34 -10.45 18.40 9.36
C ASN A 34 -11.22 18.97 10.56
N TYR A 35 -11.72 18.11 11.46
CA TYR A 35 -12.42 18.52 12.67
C TYR A 35 -11.54 19.40 13.57
N ILE A 36 -10.28 18.99 13.81
CA ILE A 36 -9.34 19.80 14.59
C ILE A 36 -9.09 21.14 13.90
N ARG A 37 -8.82 21.14 12.58
CA ARG A 37 -8.56 22.37 11.83
C ARG A 37 -9.72 23.36 11.95
N ASP A 38 -10.95 22.87 11.83
CA ASP A 38 -12.13 23.70 11.75
C ASP A 38 -12.54 24.26 13.13
N ASN A 39 -12.14 23.62 14.22
CA ASN A 39 -12.49 24.01 15.59
C ASN A 39 -11.33 24.59 16.42
N ASN A 40 -10.08 24.47 15.94
CA ASN A 40 -8.91 24.96 16.66
C ASN A 40 -8.71 26.46 16.43
N THR A 41 -9.14 27.28 17.39
CA THR A 41 -8.98 28.75 17.33
C THR A 41 -7.69 29.26 17.96
N ASN A 42 -7.10 28.50 18.89
CA ASN A 42 -6.01 28.98 19.75
C ASN A 42 -4.64 28.38 19.39
N PHE A 43 -4.60 27.38 18.51
CA PHE A 43 -3.38 26.70 18.03
C PHE A 43 -2.48 26.12 19.13
N ARG A 44 -3.06 25.80 20.30
CA ARG A 44 -2.33 25.19 21.42
C ARG A 44 -2.41 23.67 21.33
N LEU A 45 -1.31 23.00 21.66
CA LEU A 45 -1.26 21.53 21.65
C LEU A 45 -2.28 20.87 22.59
N ALA A 46 -2.53 21.49 23.75
CA ALA A 46 -3.54 21.01 24.69
C ALA A 46 -4.96 21.05 24.08
N ASP A 47 -5.27 22.10 23.31
CA ASP A 47 -6.57 22.24 22.66
C ASP A 47 -6.72 21.22 21.52
N ILE A 48 -5.65 20.98 20.75
CA ILE A 48 -5.60 19.91 19.73
C ILE A 48 -5.88 18.54 20.35
N HIS A 49 -5.25 18.23 21.49
CA HIS A 49 -5.45 16.95 22.18
C HIS A 49 -6.91 16.78 22.63
N ASN A 50 -7.50 17.82 23.21
CA ASN A 50 -8.89 17.76 23.66
C ASN A 50 -9.87 17.62 22.49
N LEU A 51 -9.67 18.37 21.41
CA LEU A 51 -10.48 18.25 20.19
C LEU A 51 -10.36 16.85 19.56
N ALA A 52 -9.18 16.23 19.61
CA ALA A 52 -8.99 14.88 19.12
C ALA A 52 -9.79 13.85 19.93
N LEU A 53 -9.76 13.95 21.26
CA LEU A 53 -10.56 13.08 22.13
C LEU A 53 -12.06 13.31 21.95
N GLU A 54 -12.48 14.56 21.79
CA GLU A 54 -13.88 14.91 21.52
C GLU A 54 -14.38 14.27 20.22
N TYR A 55 -13.61 14.41 19.13
CA TYR A 55 -13.94 13.77 17.86
C TYR A 55 -14.04 12.25 18.00
N LEU A 56 -13.02 11.61 18.60
CA LEU A 56 -12.99 10.15 18.78
C LEU A 56 -14.18 9.64 19.62
N ALA A 57 -14.63 10.40 20.61
CA ALA A 57 -15.80 10.07 21.42
C ALA A 57 -17.12 10.22 20.64
N ALA A 58 -17.14 11.07 19.61
CA ALA A 58 -18.29 11.29 18.74
C ALA A 58 -18.36 10.32 17.54
N VAL A 59 -17.30 9.55 17.28
CA VAL A 59 -17.33 8.53 16.21
C VAL A 59 -18.33 7.44 16.57
N ASP A 60 -19.38 7.33 15.77
CA ASP A 60 -20.41 6.31 15.90
C ASP A 60 -20.26 5.18 14.86
N GLU A 61 -21.09 4.15 14.99
CA GLU A 61 -21.13 3.00 14.08
C GLU A 61 -21.43 3.42 12.62
N SER A 62 -22.27 4.44 12.44
CA SER A 62 -22.68 4.92 11.13
C SER A 62 -21.52 5.54 10.37
N LEU A 63 -20.77 6.41 11.06
CA LEU A 63 -19.57 7.05 10.53
C LEU A 63 -18.48 6.02 10.25
N ALA A 64 -18.22 5.10 11.19
CA ALA A 64 -17.25 4.02 10.98
C ALA A 64 -17.61 3.18 9.75
N THR A 65 -18.88 2.80 9.61
CA THR A 65 -19.39 2.04 8.46
C THR A 65 -19.22 2.81 7.15
N SER A 66 -19.34 4.14 7.18
CA SER A 66 -19.16 4.98 5.99
C SER A 66 -17.75 4.88 5.41
N TYR A 67 -16.71 4.75 6.25
CA TYR A 67 -15.33 4.58 5.80
C TYR A 67 -15.13 3.28 5.03
N PHE A 68 -15.69 2.18 5.54
CA PHE A 68 -15.60 0.89 4.86
C PHE A 68 -16.41 0.88 3.56
N LYS A 69 -17.58 1.53 3.53
CA LYS A 69 -18.36 1.70 2.29
C LYS A 69 -17.59 2.50 1.24
N HIS A 70 -16.89 3.56 1.65
CA HIS A 70 -16.05 4.35 0.75
C HIS A 70 -14.97 3.49 0.11
N ILE A 71 -14.24 2.73 0.91
CA ILE A 71 -13.17 1.84 0.42
C ILE A 71 -13.72 0.78 -0.51
N LYS A 72 -14.87 0.19 -0.16
CA LYS A 72 -15.49 -0.85 -0.97
C LYS A 72 -15.77 -0.36 -2.40
N ARG A 73 -16.23 0.89 -2.54
CA ARG A 73 -16.43 1.52 -3.86
C ARG A 73 -15.15 1.66 -4.67
N TYR A 74 -14.05 2.07 -4.04
CA TYR A 74 -12.75 2.16 -4.72
C TYR A 74 -12.21 0.78 -5.08
N GLU A 75 -12.34 -0.19 -4.18
CA GLU A 75 -11.97 -1.58 -4.42
C GLU A 75 -12.70 -2.13 -5.66
N ASP A 76 -14.01 -1.93 -5.75
CA ASP A 76 -14.80 -2.39 -6.90
C ASP A 76 -14.37 -1.67 -8.19
N THR A 77 -14.05 -0.38 -8.12
CA THR A 77 -13.52 0.38 -9.28
C THR A 77 -12.18 -0.19 -9.76
N PHE A 78 -11.29 -0.57 -8.85
CA PHE A 78 -10.01 -1.17 -9.22
C PHE A 78 -10.19 -2.56 -9.82
N LYS A 79 -11.12 -3.37 -9.29
CA LYS A 79 -11.46 -4.67 -9.86
C LYS A 79 -12.01 -4.57 -11.27
N ASP A 80 -12.88 -3.59 -11.52
CA ASP A 80 -13.45 -3.36 -12.85
C ASP A 80 -12.36 -2.93 -13.86
N ALA A 81 -11.43 -2.08 -13.42
CA ALA A 81 -10.30 -1.65 -14.24
C ALA A 81 -9.34 -2.81 -14.56
N ASP A 82 -9.00 -3.61 -13.55
CA ASP A 82 -8.14 -4.79 -13.69
C ASP A 82 -8.74 -5.80 -14.67
N LYS A 83 -10.04 -6.08 -14.52
CA LYS A 83 -10.78 -6.93 -15.46
C LYS A 83 -10.75 -6.37 -16.88
N TYR A 84 -10.90 -5.06 -17.05
CA TYR A 84 -10.85 -4.45 -18.38
C TYR A 84 -9.46 -4.58 -19.03
N VAL A 85 -8.38 -4.43 -18.26
CA VAL A 85 -7.01 -4.65 -18.76
C VAL A 85 -6.87 -6.09 -19.26
N HIS A 86 -7.25 -7.06 -18.44
CA HIS A 86 -7.13 -8.48 -18.75
C HIS A 86 -8.00 -8.92 -19.95
N ASP A 87 -9.27 -8.49 -19.98
CA ASP A 87 -10.23 -8.98 -20.99
C ASP A 87 -10.10 -8.25 -22.33
N VAL A 88 -9.59 -7.00 -22.35
CA VAL A 88 -9.68 -6.12 -23.52
C VAL A 88 -8.33 -5.62 -24.01
N ILE A 89 -7.37 -5.35 -23.12
CA ILE A 89 -6.09 -4.75 -23.49
C ILE A 89 -5.07 -5.84 -23.80
N GLU A 90 -4.85 -6.78 -22.88
CA GLU A 90 -3.84 -7.85 -23.04
C GLU A 90 -4.03 -8.65 -24.34
N PRO A 91 -5.24 -9.13 -24.70
CA PRO A 91 -5.41 -9.89 -25.95
C PRO A 91 -5.09 -9.08 -27.21
N LYS A 92 -5.30 -7.75 -27.18
CA LYS A 92 -4.99 -6.87 -28.32
C LYS A 92 -3.51 -6.59 -28.47
N LEU A 93 -2.73 -6.74 -27.39
CA LEU A 93 -1.27 -6.61 -27.44
C LEU A 93 -0.66 -7.88 -28.01
N ASP A 94 -1.18 -9.06 -27.62
CA ASP A 94 -0.77 -10.35 -28.17
C ASP A 94 -1.02 -10.42 -29.69
N ASP A 95 -2.18 -9.91 -30.16
CA ASP A 95 -2.50 -9.83 -31.59
C ASP A 95 -1.59 -8.85 -32.38
N ALA A 96 -0.87 -7.96 -31.71
CA ALA A 96 -0.03 -6.93 -32.34
C ALA A 96 1.45 -7.33 -32.45
N ASP A 97 1.91 -8.35 -31.73
CA ASP A 97 3.30 -8.84 -31.76
C ASP A 97 3.55 -9.91 -32.85
N ASP A 98 2.53 -10.36 -33.57
CA ASP A 98 2.65 -11.35 -34.65
C ASP A 98 3.21 -10.76 -35.98
N ASP A 99 3.54 -9.46 -36.00
CA ASP A 99 4.11 -8.75 -37.16
C ASP A 99 5.62 -8.36 -37.02
N GLU A 100 6.31 -8.74 -35.93
CA GLU A 100 7.75 -8.48 -35.77
C GLU A 100 8.60 -9.74 -36.09
N ALA A 101 9.43 -9.59 -37.12
CA ALA A 101 10.26 -10.64 -37.69
C ALA A 101 11.27 -11.21 -36.67
N SER A 102 11.38 -12.55 -36.67
CA SER A 102 12.44 -13.32 -36.00
C SER A 102 13.82 -12.70 -36.20
N SER A 103 14.40 -12.21 -35.10
CA SER A 103 15.82 -11.93 -34.97
C SER A 103 16.40 -12.96 -33.99
N ASP A 104 16.84 -14.10 -34.51
CA ASP A 104 17.82 -14.96 -33.84
C ASP A 104 19.07 -14.10 -33.57
N ASP A 105 19.41 -13.90 -32.29
CA ASP A 105 20.80 -13.60 -31.94
C ASP A 105 21.19 -14.45 -30.72
N ASP A 106 22.16 -15.32 -30.98
CA ASP A 106 22.59 -16.48 -30.22
C ASP A 106 23.35 -16.10 -28.93
N ASP A 107 23.19 -16.96 -27.92
CA ASP A 107 23.81 -16.95 -26.60
C ASP A 107 25.34 -16.73 -26.58
N GLN A 108 25.86 -16.04 -25.55
CA GLN A 108 26.81 -16.62 -24.58
C GLN A 108 27.17 -15.58 -23.48
N ALA A 109 26.74 -15.83 -22.24
CA ALA A 109 27.36 -15.21 -21.06
C ALA A 109 28.56 -16.08 -20.61
N SER A 110 29.79 -15.60 -20.82
CA SER A 110 30.98 -16.20 -20.20
C SER A 110 31.03 -15.79 -18.73
N ASP A 111 30.95 -16.80 -17.87
CA ASP A 111 31.08 -16.67 -16.41
C ASP A 111 32.57 -16.80 -16.05
N ASP A 112 33.25 -15.66 -15.89
CA ASP A 112 34.62 -15.58 -15.36
C ASP A 112 34.67 -14.40 -14.39
N ASP A 113 34.44 -14.64 -13.10
CA ASP A 113 35.01 -13.79 -12.06
C ASP A 113 35.53 -14.64 -10.89
N ALA A 114 36.82 -14.98 -11.01
CA ALA A 114 37.63 -15.50 -9.94
C ALA A 114 38.27 -14.33 -9.18
N ASN A 115 38.21 -14.43 -7.84
CA ASN A 115 38.89 -13.64 -6.81
C ASN A 115 38.29 -12.27 -6.45
N ASN A 116 37.77 -12.20 -5.21
CA ASN A 116 38.51 -11.48 -4.18
C ASN A 116 38.04 -11.89 -2.77
N ASP A 117 38.88 -12.58 -2.00
CA ASP A 117 38.81 -12.40 -0.54
C ASP A 117 40.24 -12.32 0.01
N VAL A 118 40.61 -11.11 0.41
CA VAL A 118 41.87 -10.80 1.08
C VAL A 118 41.63 -11.04 2.56
N GLN A 119 42.20 -12.12 3.07
CA GLN A 119 42.16 -12.45 4.48
C GLN A 119 43.13 -11.53 5.24
N LEU A 120 42.59 -10.52 5.94
CA LEU A 120 43.32 -9.75 6.94
C LEU A 120 42.86 -10.22 8.33
N ASP A 121 43.60 -11.19 8.86
CA ASP A 121 43.60 -11.55 10.28
C ASP A 121 44.81 -10.85 10.92
N ASP A 122 44.59 -9.66 11.46
CA ASP A 122 45.53 -9.04 12.40
C ASP A 122 45.09 -9.40 13.81
N SER A 123 45.80 -10.38 14.36
CA SER A 123 45.89 -10.67 15.79
C SER A 123 46.63 -9.55 16.53
N ASP A 124 46.26 -9.37 17.80
CA ASP A 124 47.02 -8.79 18.91
C ASP A 124 47.31 -7.26 18.93
N ASN A 125 46.56 -6.54 19.78
CA ASN A 125 47.01 -6.07 21.11
C ASN A 125 46.08 -5.01 21.73
#